data_AF-A0A1J5M793-F1
#
_entry.id   AF-A0A1J5M793-F1
#
_cell.length_a   1.000
_cell.length_b   1.000
_cell.length_c   1.000
_cell.angle_alpha   90.00
_cell.angle_beta   90.00
_cell.angle_gamma   90.00
#
_symmetry.space_group_name_H-M   'P 1'
#
loop_
_entity.id
_entity.type
_entity.pdbx_description
1 polymer ?
#
loop_
_entity_poly.entity_id
_entity_poly.type
_entity_poly.pdbx_seq_one_letter_code
_entity_poly.pdbx_strand_id
1 'polypeptide(L)'
;MSKESNLLAGLIIGVAAGAVAGLMLAPSSGKETREALKNKTKGLKADLDTKLNALDENVVDDLKEKFSDVKEEASAEYKKVAAKVRKLEQEIEDKIKALRQQADKLNTENS
;
A
#
# COMPACT_ATOMS: atom_id res chain seq x y z
N MET A 1 12.79 -21.67 -0.79
CA MET A 1 12.21 -20.49 -0.11
C MET A 1 10.95 -20.06 -0.84
N SER A 2 9.83 -19.97 -0.13
CA SER A 2 8.50 -19.64 -0.64
C SER A 2 8.47 -18.26 -1.30
N LYS A 3 7.93 -18.16 -2.51
CA LYS A 3 7.74 -16.89 -3.27
C LYS A 3 7.04 -15.81 -2.42
N GLU A 4 6.25 -16.23 -1.45
CA GLU A 4 5.54 -15.38 -0.49
C GLU A 4 6.48 -14.58 0.41
N SER A 5 7.62 -15.15 0.82
CA SER A 5 8.62 -14.49 1.65
C SER A 5 9.37 -13.40 0.86
N ASN A 6 9.59 -13.62 -0.44
CA ASN A 6 10.23 -12.63 -1.32
C ASN A 6 9.30 -11.44 -1.62
N LEU A 7 8.00 -11.70 -1.77
CA LEU A 7 6.99 -10.64 -1.95
C LEU A 7 6.88 -9.75 -0.70
N LEU A 8 6.88 -10.36 0.50
CA LEU A 8 6.81 -9.61 1.75
C LEU A 8 8.08 -8.75 1.95
N ALA A 9 9.26 -9.30 1.66
CA ALA A 9 10.52 -8.56 1.70
C ALA A 9 10.55 -7.41 0.68
N GLY A 10 10.10 -7.66 -0.55
CA GLY A 10 9.98 -6.64 -1.59
C GLY A 10 9.02 -5.52 -1.22
N LEU A 11 7.89 -5.84 -0.58
CA LEU A 11 6.92 -4.85 -0.09
C LEU A 11 7.52 -3.96 1.00
N ILE A 12 8.23 -4.54 1.97
CA ILE A 12 8.87 -3.77 3.05
C ILE A 12 9.92 -2.82 2.49
N ILE A 13 10.76 -3.29 1.58
CA ILE A 13 11.78 -2.47 0.90
C ILE A 13 11.11 -1.37 0.08
N GLY A 14 10.04 -1.69 -0.66
CA GLY A 14 9.27 -0.74 -1.45
C GLY A 14 8.62 0.36 -0.60
N VAL A 15 8.01 0.00 0.54
CA VAL A 15 7.41 0.95 1.48
C VAL A 15 8.48 1.84 2.11
N ALA A 16 9.61 1.28 2.54
CA ALA A 16 10.70 2.05 3.14
C ALA A 16 11.30 3.04 2.13
N ALA A 17 11.62 2.57 0.92
CA ALA A 17 12.12 3.42 -0.16
C ALA A 17 11.10 4.50 -0.55
N GLY A 18 9.82 4.16 -0.65
CA GLY A 18 8.74 5.10 -0.96
C GLY A 18 8.52 6.13 0.14
N ALA A 19 8.64 5.75 1.41
CA ALA A 19 8.55 6.66 2.54
C ALA A 19 9.74 7.63 2.59
N VAL A 20 10.96 7.13 2.40
CA VAL A 20 12.17 7.98 2.33
C VAL A 20 12.07 8.92 1.14
N ALA A 21 11.74 8.42 -0.05
CA ALA A 21 11.60 9.24 -1.24
C ALA A 21 10.45 10.26 -1.09
N GLY A 22 9.30 9.85 -0.56
CA GLY A 22 8.17 10.74 -0.30
C GLY A 22 8.50 11.83 0.72
N LEU A 23 9.24 11.48 1.76
CA LEU A 23 9.72 12.43 2.77
C LEU A 23 10.78 13.38 2.22
N MET A 24 11.71 12.89 1.39
CA MET A 24 12.72 13.73 0.72
C MET A 24 12.12 14.65 -0.34
N LEU A 25 11.10 14.18 -1.07
CA LEU A 25 10.40 14.96 -2.11
C LEU A 25 9.43 15.99 -1.51
N ALA A 26 8.95 15.79 -0.27
CA ALA A 26 8.08 16.71 0.43
C ALA A 26 8.74 17.25 1.72
N PRO A 27 9.76 18.13 1.62
CA PRO A 27 10.42 18.74 2.78
C PRO A 27 9.60 19.84 3.48
N SER A 28 8.29 19.97 3.21
CA SER A 28 7.46 21.10 3.65
C SER A 28 6.28 20.64 4.51
N SER A 29 6.13 21.17 5.72
CA SER A 29 5.07 20.82 6.68
C SER A 29 3.91 21.85 6.67
N GLY A 30 2.67 21.38 6.87
CA GLY A 30 1.53 22.25 7.23
C GLY A 30 0.62 22.74 6.09
N LYS A 31 -0.31 23.64 6.42
CA LYS A 31 -1.42 24.13 5.56
C LYS A 31 -0.99 24.51 4.14
N GLU A 32 0.18 25.14 4.03
CA GLU A 32 0.78 25.56 2.76
C GLU A 32 1.08 24.37 1.85
N THR A 33 1.53 23.23 2.41
CA THR A 33 1.70 21.98 1.66
C THR A 33 0.37 21.40 1.20
N ARG A 34 -0.70 21.53 2.00
CA ARG A 34 -2.03 21.04 1.60
C ARG A 34 -2.59 21.86 0.45
N GLU A 35 -2.39 23.18 0.48
CA GLU A 35 -2.80 24.09 -0.60
C GLU A 35 -1.91 23.94 -1.84
N ALA A 36 -0.59 23.88 -1.67
CA ALA A 36 0.36 23.65 -2.76
C ALA A 36 0.14 22.27 -3.41
N LEU A 37 -0.16 21.23 -2.63
CA LEU A 37 -0.52 19.91 -3.15
C LEU A 37 -1.84 19.98 -3.91
N LYS A 38 -2.85 20.68 -3.39
CA LYS A 38 -4.14 20.85 -4.07
C LYS A 38 -3.99 21.61 -5.39
N ASN A 39 -3.14 22.64 -5.42
CA ASN A 39 -2.86 23.41 -6.63
C ASN A 39 -2.01 22.62 -7.62
N LYS A 40 -0.95 21.94 -7.17
CA LYS A 40 -0.13 21.06 -8.02
C LYS A 40 -0.94 19.87 -8.54
N THR A 41 -1.80 19.25 -7.74
CA THR A 41 -2.65 18.14 -8.21
C THR A 41 -3.71 18.61 -9.19
N LYS A 42 -4.28 19.81 -9.02
CA LYS A 42 -5.16 20.42 -10.02
C LYS A 42 -4.40 20.71 -11.33
N GLY A 43 -3.19 21.26 -11.25
CA GLY A 43 -2.34 21.51 -12.41
C GLY A 43 -1.93 20.22 -13.12
N LEU A 44 -1.47 19.21 -12.36
CA LEU A 44 -1.14 17.89 -12.91
C LEU A 44 -2.36 17.23 -13.54
N LYS A 45 -3.54 17.27 -12.89
CA LYS A 45 -4.76 16.73 -13.50
C LYS A 45 -5.09 17.46 -14.79
N ALA A 46 -5.03 18.78 -14.82
CA ALA A 46 -5.30 19.55 -16.02
C ALA A 46 -4.30 19.23 -17.15
N ASP A 47 -3.01 19.13 -16.84
CA ASP A 47 -1.96 18.76 -17.81
C ASP A 47 -2.09 17.31 -18.27
N LEU A 48 -2.45 16.38 -17.37
CA LEU A 48 -2.74 15.00 -17.72
C LEU A 48 -3.98 14.93 -18.59
N ASP A 49 -5.10 15.53 -18.19
CA ASP A 49 -6.34 15.53 -18.96
C ASP A 49 -6.09 16.18 -20.33
N THR A 50 -5.31 17.26 -20.42
CA THR A 50 -4.95 17.88 -21.70
C THR A 50 -4.07 16.97 -22.54
N LYS A 51 -3.06 16.32 -21.95
CA LYS A 51 -2.20 15.37 -22.68
C LYS A 51 -2.96 14.12 -23.10
N LEU A 52 -3.86 13.62 -22.26
CA LEU A 52 -4.70 12.46 -22.57
C LEU A 52 -5.72 12.81 -23.66
N ASN A 53 -6.35 13.98 -23.60
CA ASN A 53 -7.24 14.45 -24.67
C ASN A 53 -6.50 14.85 -25.96
N ALA A 54 -5.21 15.17 -25.88
CA ALA A 54 -4.35 15.44 -27.04
C ALA A 54 -3.72 14.16 -27.63
N LEU A 55 -3.82 13.03 -26.92
CA LEU A 55 -3.53 11.71 -27.46
C LEU A 55 -4.74 11.24 -28.26
N ASP A 56 -4.47 10.45 -29.30
CA ASP A 56 -5.50 9.84 -30.13
C ASP A 56 -6.50 9.06 -29.25
N GLU A 57 -7.81 9.14 -29.53
CA GLU A 57 -8.86 8.46 -28.73
C GLU A 57 -8.56 6.97 -28.57
N ASN A 58 -7.97 6.36 -29.61
CA ASN A 58 -7.55 4.94 -29.61
C ASN A 58 -6.47 4.64 -28.56
N VAL A 59 -5.54 5.57 -28.31
CA VAL A 59 -4.47 5.42 -27.30
C VAL A 59 -5.05 5.57 -25.90
N VAL A 60 -6.02 6.47 -25.71
CA VAL A 60 -6.70 6.64 -24.44
C VAL A 60 -7.53 5.42 -24.08
N ASP A 61 -8.23 4.83 -25.06
CA ASP A 61 -9.00 3.62 -24.86
C ASP A 61 -8.10 2.40 -24.60
N ASP A 62 -7.01 2.23 -25.35
CA ASP A 62 -5.99 1.20 -25.06
C ASP A 62 -5.39 1.35 -23.66
N LEU A 63 -5.13 2.60 -23.23
CA LEU A 63 -4.63 2.86 -21.88
C LEU A 63 -5.67 2.50 -20.83
N LYS A 64 -6.95 2.87 -21.04
CA LYS A 64 -8.04 2.53 -20.13
C LYS A 64 -8.24 1.04 -20.02
N GLU A 65 -8.19 0.32 -21.13
CA GLU A 65 -8.34 -1.12 -21.18
C GLU A 65 -7.19 -1.80 -20.42
N LYS A 66 -5.94 -1.44 -20.73
CA LYS A 66 -4.76 -1.94 -19.98
C LYS A 66 -4.81 -1.57 -18.50
N PHE A 67 -5.30 -0.37 -18.16
CA PHE A 67 -5.49 0.01 -16.76
C PHE A 67 -6.59 -0.81 -16.09
N SER A 68 -7.65 -1.14 -16.81
CA SER A 68 -8.74 -1.99 -16.32
C SER A 68 -8.23 -3.40 -16.07
N ASP A 69 -7.48 -3.98 -17.02
CA ASP A 69 -6.87 -5.31 -16.90
C ASP A 69 -5.89 -5.36 -15.73
N VAL A 70 -4.98 -4.39 -15.64
CA VAL A 70 -4.02 -4.26 -14.54
C VAL A 70 -4.76 -4.07 -13.21
N LYS A 71 -5.85 -3.30 -13.17
CA LYS A 71 -6.65 -3.10 -11.97
C LYS A 71 -7.34 -4.40 -11.54
N GLU A 72 -7.80 -5.21 -12.48
CA GLU A 72 -8.48 -6.46 -12.21
C GLU A 72 -7.51 -7.54 -11.73
N GLU A 73 -6.34 -7.66 -12.38
CA GLU A 73 -5.21 -8.48 -11.92
C GLU A 73 -4.71 -8.02 -10.54
N ALA A 74 -4.49 -6.72 -10.36
CA ALA A 74 -4.08 -6.15 -9.08
C ALA A 74 -5.15 -6.36 -8.00
N SER A 75 -6.45 -6.30 -8.33
CA SER A 75 -7.52 -6.58 -7.37
C SER A 75 -7.50 -8.05 -6.93
N ALA A 76 -7.27 -8.98 -7.87
CA ALA A 76 -7.14 -10.39 -7.57
C ALA A 76 -5.90 -10.69 -6.69
N GLU A 77 -4.76 -10.07 -7.00
CA GLU A 77 -3.56 -10.17 -6.16
C GLU A 77 -3.75 -9.50 -4.79
N TYR A 78 -4.40 -8.34 -4.75
CA TYR A 78 -4.71 -7.63 -3.51
C TYR A 78 -5.60 -8.47 -2.61
N LYS A 79 -6.60 -9.19 -3.15
CA LYS A 79 -7.42 -10.13 -2.37
C LYS A 79 -6.56 -11.27 -1.78
N LYS A 80 -5.58 -11.79 -2.53
CA LYS A 80 -4.65 -12.82 -2.02
C LYS A 80 -3.73 -12.27 -0.94
N VAL A 81 -3.20 -11.06 -1.12
CA VAL A 81 -2.38 -10.37 -0.12
C VAL A 81 -3.20 -10.07 1.12
N ALA A 82 -4.41 -9.51 0.98
CA ALA A 82 -5.32 -9.25 2.08
C ALA A 82 -5.72 -10.52 2.83
N ALA A 83 -5.92 -11.65 2.13
CA ALA A 83 -6.16 -12.93 2.77
C ALA A 83 -4.93 -13.42 3.56
N LYS A 84 -3.71 -13.23 3.04
CA LYS A 84 -2.47 -13.56 3.76
C LYS A 84 -2.24 -12.67 4.98
N VAL A 85 -2.51 -11.36 4.85
CA VAL A 85 -2.43 -10.41 5.97
C VAL A 85 -3.41 -10.82 7.07
N ARG A 86 -4.66 -11.15 6.72
CA ARG A 86 -5.64 -11.65 7.71
C ARG A 86 -5.19 -12.93 8.40
N LYS A 87 -4.59 -13.88 7.66
CA LYS A 87 -4.02 -15.09 8.27
C LYS A 87 -2.87 -14.77 9.23
N LEU A 88 -2.01 -13.84 8.83
CA LEU A 88 -0.89 -13.39 9.66
C LEU A 88 -1.39 -12.68 10.94
N GLU A 89 -2.42 -11.83 10.82
CA GLU A 89 -3.09 -11.18 11.96
C GLU A 89 -3.69 -12.21 12.92
N GLN A 90 -4.37 -13.23 12.40
CA GLN A 90 -4.92 -14.33 13.21
C GLN A 90 -3.80 -15.11 13.93
N GLU A 91 -2.72 -15.48 13.24
CA GLU A 91 -1.57 -16.15 13.88
C GLU A 91 -0.91 -15.28 14.95
N ILE A 92 -0.82 -13.97 14.74
CA ILE A 92 -0.29 -13.02 15.72
C ILE A 92 -1.22 -12.92 16.92
N GLU A 93 -2.53 -12.77 16.72
CA GLU A 93 -3.52 -12.74 17.80
C GLU A 93 -3.50 -14.03 18.63
N ASP A 94 -3.44 -15.19 17.99
CA ASP A 94 -3.42 -16.48 18.67
C ASP A 94 -2.15 -16.66 19.48
N LYS A 95 -0.99 -16.24 18.94
CA LYS A 95 0.28 -16.21 19.69
C LYS A 95 0.23 -15.23 20.86
N ILE A 96 -0.38 -14.05 20.69
CA ILE A 96 -0.54 -13.07 21.78
C ILE A 96 -1.46 -13.62 22.87
N LYS A 97 -2.58 -14.26 22.52
CA LYS A 97 -3.50 -14.90 23.47
C LYS A 97 -2.80 -16.04 24.22
N ALA A 98 -2.04 -16.89 23.53
CA ALA A 98 -1.27 -17.96 24.15
C ALA A 98 -0.19 -17.42 25.11
N LEU A 99 0.52 -16.35 24.73
CA LEU A 99 1.50 -15.68 25.58
C LEU A 99 0.85 -15.06 26.82
N ARG A 100 -0.31 -14.41 26.68
CA ARG A 100 -1.06 -13.87 27.81
C ARG A 100 -1.51 -14.98 28.77
N GLN A 101 -2.08 -16.06 28.26
CA GLN A 101 -2.49 -17.20 29.06
C GLN A 101 -1.31 -17.89 29.77
N GLN A 102 -0.15 -17.97 29.13
CA GLN A 102 1.07 -18.46 29.76
C GLN A 102 1.56 -17.51 30.85
N ALA A 103 1.53 -16.20 30.60
CA ALA A 103 1.90 -15.19 31.60
C ALA A 103 0.97 -15.23 32.83
N ASP A 104 -0.34 -15.40 32.64
CA ASP A 104 -1.32 -15.50 33.73
C ASP A 104 -1.13 -16.78 34.56
N LYS A 105 -0.85 -17.93 33.90
CA LYS A 105 -0.55 -19.19 34.60
C LYS A 105 0.73 -19.12 35.41
N LEU A 106 1.79 -18.53 34.84
CA LEU A 106 3.08 -18.33 35.53
C LEU A 106 2.99 -17.38 36.73
N ASN A 107 2.08 -16.40 36.71
CA ASN A 107 1.82 -15.52 37.86
C ASN A 107 0.95 -16.17 38.95
N THR A 108 0.14 -17.18 38.60
CA THR A 108 -0.74 -17.86 39.57
C THR A 108 -0.05 -19.06 40.25
N GLU A 109 0.95 -19.68 39.60
CA GLU A 109 1.77 -20.75 40.20
C GLU A 109 2.90 -20.24 41.13
N ASN A 110 3.27 -18.95 41.05
CA ASN A 110 4.31 -18.34 41.89
C ASN A 110 3.75 -17.54 43.08
N SER A 111 2.45 -17.65 43.40
CA SER A 111 1.81 -17.01 44.56
C SER A 111 1.19 -18.00 45.52
#